data_AF-A0A4P7D8C5-F1
#
_entry.id   AF-A0A4P7D8C5-F1
#
_cell.length_a   1.000
_cell.length_b   1.000
_cell.length_c   1.000
_cell.angle_alpha   90.00
_cell.angle_beta   90.00
_cell.angle_gamma   90.00
#
_symmetry.space_group_name_H-M   'P 1'
#
loop_
_entity.id
_entity.type
_entity.pdbx_description
1 polymer ?
#
loop_
_entity_poly.entity_id
_entity_poly.type
_entity_poly.pdbx_seq_one_letter_code
_entity_poly.pdbx_strand_id
1 'polypeptide(L)'
;MVWLDTGEKRWLRESHHGVDLPTWGETLESDDQTVLCTPGSDRPLCTISGLIVTRRLEISATQGQAIWPSSELQTPGLGHWRLQAVDREWIYAADSRFAGHRELCLRRH
;
A
#
# COMPACT_ATOMS: atom_id res chain seq x y z
N MET A 1 -4.63 -1.52 8.51
CA MET A 1 -3.81 -0.35 8.12
C MET A 1 -2.73 -0.81 7.19
N VAL A 2 -2.39 0.03 6.21
CA VAL A 2 -1.27 -0.17 5.30
C VAL A 2 -0.41 1.08 5.28
N TRP A 3 0.90 0.89 5.13
CA TRP A 3 1.86 1.95 4.83
C TRP A 3 2.15 1.95 3.34
N LEU A 4 2.21 3.13 2.73
CA LEU A 4 2.57 3.31 1.32
C LEU A 4 3.97 3.89 1.24
N ASP A 5 4.87 3.15 0.59
CA ASP A 5 6.17 3.66 0.18
C ASP A 5 6.04 4.25 -1.23
N THR A 6 6.06 5.58 -1.29
CA THR A 6 5.94 6.33 -2.54
C THR A 6 7.26 6.40 -3.32
N GLY A 7 8.39 6.08 -2.69
CA GLY A 7 9.69 6.01 -3.34
C GLY A 7 9.91 4.67 -4.04
N GLU A 8 9.63 3.57 -3.35
CA GLU A 8 9.76 2.21 -3.90
C GLU A 8 8.51 1.71 -4.64
N LYS A 9 7.40 2.46 -4.60
CA LYS A 9 6.09 2.05 -5.14
C LYS A 9 5.63 0.72 -4.55
N ARG A 10 5.71 0.62 -3.22
CA ARG A 10 5.34 -0.57 -2.45
C ARG A 10 4.36 -0.21 -1.36
N TRP A 11 3.67 -1.22 -0.86
CA TRP A 11 2.86 -1.06 0.33
C TRP A 11 3.10 -2.22 1.29
N LEU A 12 2.95 -1.93 2.58
CA LEU A 12 3.16 -2.89 3.66
C LEU A 12 1.88 -2.98 4.50
N ARG A 13 1.45 -4.20 4.81
CA ARG A 13 0.34 -4.44 5.75
C ARG A 13 0.87 -4.42 7.17
N GLU A 14 0.35 -3.50 7.96
CA GLU A 14 0.68 -3.40 9.38
C GLU A 14 -0.40 -4.03 10.27
N SER A 15 -1.68 -3.84 9.94
CA SER A 15 -2.75 -4.46 10.73
C SER A 15 -3.23 -5.76 10.08
N HIS A 16 -3.34 -6.81 10.88
CA HIS A 16 -3.88 -8.11 10.47
C HIS A 16 -5.42 -8.19 10.55
N HIS A 17 -6.09 -7.12 10.99
CA HIS A 17 -7.55 -7.12 11.22
C HIS A 17 -8.30 -6.42 10.07
N GLY A 18 -9.41 -7.04 9.64
CA GLY A 18 -10.47 -6.40 8.86
C GLY A 18 -10.41 -6.59 7.33
N VAL A 19 -9.24 -6.86 6.74
CA VAL A 19 -9.11 -7.09 5.29
C VAL A 19 -8.04 -8.16 5.03
N ASP A 20 -8.38 -9.12 4.17
CA ASP A 20 -7.46 -10.17 3.73
C ASP A 20 -6.52 -9.65 2.62
N LEU A 21 -5.50 -8.91 3.04
CA LEU A 21 -4.41 -8.44 2.19
C LEU A 21 -3.13 -9.25 2.48
N PRO A 22 -2.24 -9.44 1.48
CA PRO A 22 -0.90 -9.97 1.75
C PRO A 22 -0.09 -9.04 2.67
N THR A 23 1.04 -9.54 3.18
CA THR A 23 1.93 -8.75 4.06
C THR A 23 2.50 -7.52 3.38
N TRP A 24 2.67 -7.56 2.06
CA TRP A 24 3.15 -6.45 1.26
C TRP A 24 2.62 -6.60 -0.17
N GLY A 25 2.88 -5.59 -1.01
CA GLY A 25 2.68 -5.65 -2.45
C GLY A 25 3.21 -4.40 -3.14
N GLU A 26 2.85 -4.24 -4.40
CA GLU A 26 3.27 -3.11 -5.25
C GLU A 26 2.14 -2.08 -5.37
N THR A 27 2.50 -0.81 -5.57
CA THR A 27 1.54 0.26 -5.85
C THR A 27 1.64 0.73 -7.29
N LEU A 28 0.48 0.87 -7.94
CA LEU A 28 0.37 1.47 -9.26
C LEU A 28 -0.40 2.79 -9.15
N GLU A 29 0.05 3.81 -9.87
CA GLU A 29 -0.63 5.09 -9.97
C GLU A 29 -1.37 5.14 -11.30
N SER A 30 -2.68 5.41 -11.29
CA SER A 30 -3.51 5.52 -12.49
C SER A 30 -4.55 6.62 -12.30
N ASP A 31 -4.58 7.62 -13.17
CA ASP A 31 -5.63 8.67 -13.24
C ASP A 31 -6.22 9.08 -11.88
N ASP A 32 -5.37 9.63 -10.99
CA ASP A 32 -5.72 10.10 -9.64
C ASP A 32 -6.10 9.02 -8.61
N GLN A 33 -5.77 7.76 -8.92
CA GLN A 33 -5.96 6.60 -8.06
C GLN A 33 -4.62 5.94 -7.74
N THR A 34 -4.53 5.44 -6.51
CA THR A 34 -3.46 4.54 -6.07
C THR A 34 -4.03 3.13 -5.99
N VAL A 35 -3.48 2.20 -6.77
CA VAL A 35 -3.90 0.79 -6.80
C VAL A 35 -2.90 -0.04 -6.01
N LEU A 36 -3.37 -0.78 -5.01
CA LEU A 36 -2.62 -1.79 -4.30
C LEU A 36 -2.69 -3.11 -5.08
N CYS A 37 -1.54 -3.65 -5.45
CA CYS A 37 -1.43 -4.90 -6.22
C CYS A 37 -0.78 -6.00 -5.40
N THR A 38 -0.97 -7.24 -5.84
CA THR A 38 -0.28 -8.42 -5.28
C THR A 38 1.23 -8.34 -5.49
N PRO A 39 2.06 -8.93 -4.60
CA PRO A 39 3.48 -9.10 -4.83
C PRO A 39 3.83 -9.78 -6.16
N GLY A 40 4.61 -9.12 -7.00
CA GLY A 40 5.13 -9.69 -8.25
C GLY A 40 4.07 -9.89 -9.33
N SER A 41 2.93 -9.21 -9.22
CA SER A 41 1.86 -9.26 -10.23
C SER A 41 1.00 -7.99 -10.18
N ASP A 42 0.65 -7.48 -11.35
CA ASP A 42 -0.23 -6.31 -11.53
C ASP A 42 -1.71 -6.61 -11.21
N ARG A 43 -2.01 -7.71 -10.52
CA ARG A 43 -3.38 -8.02 -10.11
C ARG A 43 -3.81 -7.04 -9.02
N PRO A 44 -4.85 -6.21 -9.26
CA PRO A 44 -5.32 -5.25 -8.29
C PRO A 44 -5.98 -5.98 -7.11
N LEU A 45 -5.70 -5.49 -5.91
CA LEU A 45 -6.30 -5.93 -4.64
C LEU A 45 -7.19 -4.85 -4.04
N CYS A 46 -6.86 -3.58 -4.24
CA CYS A 46 -7.63 -2.45 -3.73
C CYS A 46 -7.31 -1.20 -4.54
N THR A 47 -8.31 -0.43 -4.91
CA THR A 47 -8.13 0.87 -5.57
C THR A 47 -8.49 2.00 -4.60
N ILE A 48 -7.54 2.85 -4.29
CA ILE A 48 -7.67 4.00 -3.41
C ILE A 48 -7.89 5.24 -4.28
N SER A 49 -9.11 5.77 -4.26
CA SER A 49 -9.46 6.97 -5.03
C SER A 49 -9.15 8.24 -4.25
N GLY A 50 -8.56 9.23 -4.93
CA GLY A 50 -8.29 10.55 -4.37
C GLY A 50 -7.08 10.62 -3.45
N LEU A 51 -6.31 9.54 -3.33
CA LEU A 51 -5.00 9.53 -2.69
C LEU A 51 -3.92 9.66 -3.76
N ILE A 52 -3.35 10.86 -3.85
CA ILE A 52 -2.19 11.17 -4.67
C ILE A 52 -1.15 11.74 -3.73
N VAL A 53 0.06 11.19 -3.78
CA VAL A 53 1.19 11.72 -3.06
C VAL A 53 2.18 12.23 -4.07
N THR A 54 2.35 13.55 -4.13
CA THR A 54 3.30 14.15 -5.07
C THR A 54 4.73 13.83 -4.66
N ARG A 55 5.69 14.02 -5.58
CA ARG A 55 7.13 13.92 -5.26
C ARG A 55 7.57 14.89 -4.14
N ARG A 56 6.78 15.91 -3.83
CA ARG A 56 7.00 16.85 -2.72
C ARG A 56 6.36 16.40 -1.40
N LEU A 57 5.82 15.17 -1.34
CA LEU A 57 5.09 14.62 -0.20
C LEU A 57 3.82 15.43 0.14
N GLU A 58 3.23 16.07 -0.87
CA GLU A 58 1.93 16.72 -0.75
C GLU A 58 0.85 15.68 -0.97
N ILE A 59 -0.15 15.67 -0.09
CA ILE A 59 -1.22 14.68 -0.11
C ILE A 59 -2.51 15.38 -0.55
N SER A 60 -3.13 14.87 -1.61
CA SER A 60 -4.36 15.44 -2.19
C SER A 60 -5.57 15.39 -1.26
N ALA A 61 -5.66 14.37 -0.40
CA ALA A 61 -6.77 14.18 0.53
C ALA A 61 -6.33 13.42 1.79
N THR A 62 -7.10 13.53 2.87
CA THR A 62 -6.88 12.77 4.12
C THR A 62 -7.86 11.61 4.30
N GLN A 63 -8.83 11.46 3.40
CA GLN A 63 -9.79 10.36 3.36
C GLN A 63 -10.43 10.29 1.98
N GLY A 64 -10.98 9.12 1.64
CA GLY A 64 -11.66 8.92 0.37
C GLY A 64 -12.22 7.51 0.24
N GLN A 65 -12.56 7.13 -0.99
CA GLN A 65 -13.16 5.84 -1.28
C GLN A 65 -12.09 4.80 -1.60
N ALA A 66 -12.30 3.58 -1.09
CA ALA A 66 -11.53 2.40 -1.42
C ALA A 66 -12.45 1.41 -2.15
N ILE A 67 -12.02 0.91 -3.29
CA ILE A 67 -12.80 -0.03 -4.11
C ILE A 67 -12.07 -1.37 -4.07
N TRP A 68 -12.79 -2.40 -3.62
CA TRP A 68 -12.29 -3.76 -3.62
C TRP A 68 -12.75 -4.45 -4.90
N PRO A 69 -11.83 -5.07 -5.67
CA PRO A 69 -12.20 -5.85 -6.84
C PRO A 69 -13.13 -6.96 -6.38
N SER A 70 -14.31 -7.03 -6.97
CA SER A 70 -15.23 -8.12 -6.70
C SER A 70 -14.78 -9.39 -7.41
N SER A 71 -15.09 -10.54 -6.81
CA SER A 71 -15.10 -11.80 -7.56
C SER A 71 -16.22 -11.73 -8.61
N GLU A 72 -16.06 -12.47 -9.72
CA GLU A 72 -16.80 -12.36 -11.00
C GLU A 72 -18.35 -12.35 -10.93
N LEU A 73 -18.94 -12.58 -9.75
CA LEU A 73 -20.38 -12.65 -9.51
C LEU A 73 -20.91 -11.63 -8.48
N GLN A 74 -20.07 -10.69 -8.00
CA GLN A 74 -20.49 -9.72 -6.97
C GLN A 74 -20.20 -8.28 -7.39
N THR A 75 -20.96 -7.34 -6.82
CA THR A 75 -20.68 -5.91 -6.91
C THR A 75 -19.36 -5.59 -6.20
N PRO A 76 -18.54 -4.66 -6.74
CA PRO A 76 -17.34 -4.18 -6.06
C PRO A 76 -17.66 -3.75 -4.63
N GLY A 77 -16.85 -4.20 -3.68
CA GLY A 77 -16.97 -3.78 -2.30
C GLY A 77 -16.57 -2.32 -2.19
N LEU A 78 -17.50 -1.44 -1.79
CA LEU A 78 -17.17 -0.06 -1.47
C LEU A 78 -16.70 0.04 -0.03
N GLY A 79 -15.52 0.62 0.15
CA GLY A 79 -14.92 0.94 1.44
C GLY A 79 -14.46 2.39 1.49
N HIS A 80 -13.88 2.77 2.62
CA HIS A 80 -13.28 4.08 2.82
C HIS A 80 -11.86 3.92 3.32
N TRP A 81 -11.00 4.85 2.93
CA TRP A 81 -9.66 4.98 3.49
C TRP A 81 -9.55 6.30 4.26
N ARG A 82 -8.65 6.34 5.23
CA ARG A 82 -8.29 7.55 5.96
C ARG A 82 -6.79 7.55 6.21
N LEU A 83 -6.15 8.67 5.92
CA LEU A 83 -4.78 8.94 6.29
C LEU A 83 -4.67 8.97 7.82
N GLN A 84 -3.90 8.05 8.39
CA GLN A 84 -3.65 8.02 9.84
C GLN A 84 -2.37 8.75 10.21
N ALA A 85 -1.34 8.63 9.38
CA ALA A 85 -0.04 9.22 9.62
C ALA A 85 0.72 9.43 8.31
N VAL A 86 1.73 10.29 8.36
CA VAL A 86 2.69 10.54 7.27
C VAL A 86 4.08 10.44 7.87
N ASP A 87 4.82 9.42 7.49
CA ASP A 87 6.24 9.36 7.78
C ASP A 87 7.01 10.07 6.66
N ARG A 88 7.88 11.01 7.03
CA ARG A 88 8.69 11.81 6.09
C ARG A 88 10.18 11.56 6.27
N GLU A 89 10.54 10.58 7.10
CA GLU A 89 11.94 10.27 7.31
C GLU A 89 12.47 9.53 6.08
N TRP A 90 13.35 10.19 5.33
CA TRP A 90 14.18 9.50 4.36
C TRP A 90 15.18 8.67 5.14
N ILE A 91 14.81 7.42 5.44
CA ILE A 91 15.78 6.43 5.86
C ILE A 91 16.66 6.15 4.64
N TYR A 92 17.75 6.91 4.51
CA TYR A 92 18.85 6.52 3.64
C TYR A 92 19.22 5.12 4.11
N ALA A 93 19.02 4.10 3.27
CA ALA A 93 19.51 2.77 3.54
C ALA A 93 21.04 2.87 3.59
N ALA A 94 21.58 3.24 4.75
CA ALA A 94 22.99 3.30 5.05
C ALA A 94 23.53 1.89 5.24
N ASP A 95 23.18 0.99 4.31
CA ASP A 95 23.82 -0.30 4.15
C ASP A 95 23.30 -0.94 2.85
N SER A 96 24.10 -0.86 1.81
CA SER A 96 24.02 -1.74 0.64
C SER A 96 24.35 -3.18 1.05
N ARG A 97 23.46 -3.80 1.84
CA ARG A 97 23.48 -5.24 2.20
C ARG A 97 22.28 -6.01 1.66
N PHE A 98 21.67 -5.52 0.58
CA PHE A 98 20.83 -6.36 -0.29
C PHE A 98 21.71 -7.33 -1.08
N ALA A 99 22.22 -8.35 -0.40
CA ALA A 99 22.79 -9.54 -1.01
C ALA A 99 22.37 -10.76 -0.18
N GLY A 100 21.18 -11.26 -0.46
CA GLY A 100 20.85 -12.66 -0.22
C GLY A 100 20.02 -12.97 1.02
N HIS A 101 18.96 -13.73 0.74
CA HIS A 101 18.30 -14.70 1.60
C HIS A 101 16.93 -14.33 2.17
N ARG A 102 16.03 -15.29 1.93
CA ARG A 102 14.69 -15.47 2.49
C ARG A 102 14.76 -15.52 4.03
N GLU A 103 13.60 -15.35 4.67
CA GLU A 103 13.34 -15.41 6.12
C GLU A 103 13.71 -14.09 6.83
N LEU A 104 12.82 -13.47 7.62
CA LEU A 104 12.26 -14.03 8.83
C LEU A 104 10.95 -13.30 9.22
N CYS A 105 9.86 -14.08 9.35
CA CYS A 105 8.93 -13.90 10.46
C CYS A 105 9.72 -13.97 11.78
N LEU A 106 9.26 -13.25 12.81
CA LEU A 106 9.81 -13.14 14.19
C LEU A 106 10.93 -12.08 14.33
N ARG A 107 10.83 -11.05 15.18
CA ARG A 107 10.59 -11.07 16.63
C ARG A 107 10.21 -9.66 17.17
N ARG A 108 9.20 -9.58 18.06
CA ARG A 108 9.24 -9.26 19.53
C ARG A 108 9.41 -7.76 19.86
N HIS A 109 8.75 -7.19 20.86
CA HIS A 109 8.41 -7.71 22.20
C HIS A 109 7.00 -7.34 22.67
#